data_AF-A0A2P2J686-F1
#
_entry.id   AF-A0A2P2J686-F1
#
_cell.length_a   1.000
_cell.length_b   1.000
_cell.length_c   1.000
_cell.angle_alpha   90.00
_cell.angle_beta   90.00
_cell.angle_gamma   90.00
#
_symmetry.space_group_name_H-M   'P 1'
#
loop_
_entity.id
_entity.type
_entity.pdbx_description
1 polymer ?
#
loop_
_entity_poly.entity_id
_entity_poly.type
_entity_poly.pdbx_seq_one_letter_code
_entity_poly.pdbx_strand_id
1 'polypeptide(L)'
;MLPLVNYSRWLSFLKNRRSLNAQFTAFSFATVAPEKEKPTRPAPPPIRVAITESAGRGVFATRRIGAGDLIHTAKPVVAHPSLSSINTVCYFCLKKLNSTESQGHNVAFCSQGCEANAMV
;
A
#
# COMPACT_ATOMS: atom_id res chain seq x y z
N MET A 1 -2.17 34.97 34.10
CA MET A 1 -1.65 33.76 34.77
C MET A 1 -2.58 32.61 34.47
N LEU A 2 -2.17 31.65 33.64
CA LEU A 2 -2.95 30.45 33.29
C LEU A 2 -2.09 29.23 33.65
N PRO A 3 -2.58 28.24 34.42
CA PRO A 3 -1.77 27.10 34.79
C PRO A 3 -1.75 26.06 33.67
N LEU A 4 -0.54 25.65 33.29
CA LEU A 4 -0.29 24.48 32.45
C LEU A 4 -0.49 23.23 33.30
N VAL A 5 -1.56 22.48 33.05
CA VAL A 5 -1.81 21.19 33.69
C VAL A 5 -1.16 20.10 32.86
N ASN A 6 -0.03 19.59 33.38
CA ASN A 6 0.72 18.48 32.82
C ASN A 6 0.12 17.17 33.34
N TYR A 7 -0.39 16.30 32.46
CA TYR A 7 -0.97 15.01 32.87
C TYR A 7 -0.19 13.84 32.30
N SER A 8 0.83 13.40 33.04
CA SER A 8 1.51 12.13 32.85
C SER A 8 0.75 11.01 33.56
N ARG A 9 0.19 10.05 32.82
CA ARG A 9 -0.26 8.77 33.41
C ARG A 9 0.70 7.66 32.99
N TRP A 10 1.69 7.44 33.85
CA TRP A 10 2.35 6.17 34.02
C TRP A 10 1.43 5.20 34.74
N LEU A 11 1.18 4.02 34.17
CA LEU A 11 0.71 2.86 34.91
C LEU A 11 1.54 1.65 34.49
N SER A 12 2.53 1.36 35.32
CA SER A 12 3.24 0.10 35.43
C SER A 12 2.34 -0.92 36.14
N PHE A 13 1.99 -2.03 35.48
CA PHE A 13 1.38 -3.19 36.14
C PHE A 13 2.06 -4.50 35.75
N LEU A 14 2.98 -4.88 36.65
CA LEU A 14 3.49 -6.20 37.06
C LEU A 14 3.10 -7.47 36.27
N LYS A 15 4.15 -8.04 35.65
CA LYS A 15 4.74 -9.39 35.80
C LYS A 15 4.05 -10.46 36.68
N ASN A 16 4.31 -11.71 36.27
CA ASN A 16 4.21 -13.05 36.93
C ASN A 16 2.92 -13.83 36.60
N ARG A 17 2.90 -15.13 36.23
CA ARG A 17 3.67 -16.28 36.77
C ARG A 17 3.96 -17.38 35.73
N ARG A 18 4.98 -18.15 36.13
CA ARG A 18 5.62 -19.34 35.57
C ARG A 18 4.72 -20.56 35.38
N SER A 19 5.12 -21.37 34.38
CA SER A 19 5.35 -22.83 34.42
C SER A 19 4.17 -23.77 34.61
N LEU A 20 3.94 -24.62 33.60
CA LEU A 20 3.97 -26.07 33.79
C LEU A 20 4.24 -26.81 32.48
N ASN A 21 5.14 -27.79 32.61
CA ASN A 21 5.66 -28.70 31.61
C ASN A 21 4.58 -29.61 31.01
N ALA A 22 4.70 -29.90 29.72
CA ALA A 22 4.44 -31.23 29.18
C ALA A 22 5.27 -31.39 27.89
N GLN A 23 6.46 -31.96 28.04
CA GLN A 23 7.25 -32.45 26.92
C GLN A 23 6.60 -33.74 26.42
N PHE A 24 6.02 -33.70 25.23
CA PHE A 24 5.73 -34.89 24.45
C PHE A 24 6.53 -34.80 23.15
N THR A 25 7.68 -35.46 23.14
CA THR A 25 8.50 -35.68 21.95
C THR A 25 7.83 -36.76 21.11
N ALA A 26 7.00 -36.35 20.15
CA ALA A 26 6.58 -37.21 19.05
C ALA A 26 7.46 -36.89 17.84
N PHE A 27 8.33 -37.83 17.47
CA PHE A 27 9.07 -37.77 16.21
C PHE A 27 8.12 -38.07 15.06
N SER A 28 7.60 -37.02 14.43
CA SER A 28 6.84 -37.12 13.19
C SER A 28 7.77 -36.92 11.99
N PHE A 29 7.99 -37.96 11.21
CA PHE A 29 8.63 -37.85 9.90
C PHE A 29 7.63 -37.22 8.93
N ALA A 30 7.83 -35.94 8.60
CA ALA A 30 7.09 -35.26 7.55
C ALA A 30 7.85 -35.38 6.23
N THR A 31 7.23 -36.00 5.23
CA THR A 31 7.70 -35.96 3.84
C THR A 31 7.58 -34.52 3.33
N VAL A 32 8.70 -33.93 2.91
CA VAL A 32 8.70 -32.61 2.25
C VAL A 32 8.14 -32.81 0.85
N ALA A 33 6.82 -32.70 0.71
CA ALA A 33 6.23 -32.39 -0.59
C ALA A 33 6.70 -30.99 -0.99
N PRO A 34 7.06 -30.74 -2.26
CA PRO A 34 7.39 -29.40 -2.70
C PRO A 34 6.17 -28.51 -2.49
N GLU A 35 6.25 -27.58 -1.55
CA GLU A 35 5.22 -26.57 -1.36
C GLU A 35 5.15 -25.75 -2.64
N LYS A 36 4.11 -25.98 -3.46
CA LYS A 36 3.71 -25.02 -4.47
C LYS A 36 3.43 -23.72 -3.72
N GLU A 37 4.32 -22.74 -3.89
CA GLU A 37 4.18 -21.39 -3.38
C GLU A 37 2.80 -20.87 -3.76
N LYS A 38 1.87 -20.93 -2.79
CA LYS A 38 0.51 -20.46 -2.99
C LYS A 38 0.62 -18.94 -3.17
N PRO A 39 0.03 -18.33 -4.20
CA PRO A 39 0.09 -16.89 -4.39
C PRO A 39 -0.36 -16.22 -3.10
N THR A 40 0.58 -15.60 -2.38
CA THR A 40 0.28 -14.92 -1.13
C THR A 40 -0.58 -13.73 -1.51
N ARG A 41 -1.89 -13.83 -1.26
CA ARG A 41 -2.81 -12.72 -1.48
C ARG A 41 -2.25 -11.53 -0.69
N PRO A 42 -2.07 -10.35 -1.31
CA PRO A 42 -1.54 -9.19 -0.60
C PRO A 42 -2.37 -8.97 0.65
N ALA A 43 -1.70 -8.85 1.80
CA ALA A 43 -2.38 -8.50 3.04
C ALA A 43 -3.20 -7.22 2.81
N PRO A 44 -4.41 -7.12 3.38
CA PRO A 44 -5.22 -5.92 3.21
C PRO A 44 -4.39 -4.69 3.62
N PRO A 45 -4.50 -3.57 2.89
CA PRO A 45 -3.72 -2.38 3.17
C PRO A 45 -3.86 -1.98 4.65
N PRO A 46 -2.80 -1.49 5.31
CA PRO A 46 -2.77 -1.18 6.75
C PRO A 46 -3.58 0.09 7.11
N ILE A 47 -4.78 0.23 6.56
CA ILE A 47 -5.67 1.37 6.71
C ILE A 47 -7.11 0.92 6.98
N ARG A 48 -7.83 1.69 7.79
CA ARG A 48 -9.28 1.54 8.04
C ARG A 48 -10.00 2.84 7.73
N VAL A 49 -11.25 2.76 7.26
CA VAL A 49 -12.09 3.95 7.05
C VAL A 49 -13.00 4.14 8.26
N ALA A 50 -13.07 5.35 8.80
CA ALA A 50 -14.00 5.70 9.88
C ALA A 50 -14.47 7.16 9.76
N ILE A 51 -15.38 7.60 10.62
CA ILE A 51 -15.91 8.97 10.65
C ILE A 51 -15.03 9.85 11.56
N THR A 52 -14.83 11.09 11.13
CA THR A 52 -14.23 12.18 11.90
C THR A 52 -15.32 13.16 12.30
N GLU A 53 -15.12 13.90 13.39
CA GLU A 53 -16.11 14.83 13.92
C GLU A 53 -16.40 16.02 12.98
N SER A 54 -15.41 16.44 12.18
CA SER A 54 -15.49 17.69 11.40
C SER A 54 -15.22 17.54 9.90
N ALA A 55 -14.67 16.41 9.42
CA ALA A 55 -14.26 16.23 8.03
C ALA A 55 -14.95 15.05 7.31
N GLY A 56 -15.95 14.42 7.95
CA GLY A 56 -16.65 13.26 7.39
C GLY A 56 -15.79 11.99 7.43
N ARG A 57 -15.67 11.25 6.33
CA ARG A 57 -14.93 9.98 6.28
C ARG A 57 -13.42 10.20 6.19
N GLY A 58 -12.68 9.59 7.10
CA GLY A 58 -11.22 9.59 7.14
C GLY A 58 -10.62 8.19 7.01
N VAL A 59 -9.34 8.15 6.64
CA VAL A 59 -8.52 6.92 6.57
C VAL A 59 -7.54 6.91 7.74
N PHE A 60 -7.53 5.84 8.52
CA PHE A 60 -6.75 5.70 9.75
C PHE A 60 -5.80 4.52 9.67
N ALA A 61 -4.58 4.67 10.18
CA ALA A 61 -3.60 3.59 10.24
C ALA A 61 -4.05 2.46 11.19
N THR A 62 -3.77 1.21 10.82
CA THR A 62 -4.01 0.02 11.68
C THR A 62 -2.73 -0.49 12.36
N ARG A 63 -1.58 0.10 12.04
CA ARG A 63 -0.26 -0.17 12.63
C ARG A 63 0.56 1.12 12.77
N ARG A 64 1.72 1.05 13.43
CA ARG A 64 2.73 2.13 13.39
C ARG A 64 3.33 2.23 11.98
N ILE A 65 3.54 3.45 11.49
CA ILE A 65 4.09 3.75 10.16
C ILE A 65 5.40 4.52 10.35
N GLY A 66 6.50 4.01 9.77
CA GLY A 66 7.80 4.66 9.77
C GLY A 66 7.99 5.62 8.59
N ALA A 67 9.07 6.41 8.63
CA ALA A 67 9.47 7.21 7.47
C ALA A 67 9.86 6.31 6.29
N GLY A 68 9.30 6.55 5.12
CA GLY A 68 9.54 5.74 3.92
C GLY A 68 8.63 4.51 3.76
N ASP A 69 7.75 4.22 4.72
CA ASP A 69 6.82 3.10 4.63
C ASP A 69 5.80 3.28 3.49
N LEU A 70 5.59 2.22 2.70
CA LEU A 70 4.48 2.16 1.76
C LEU A 70 3.16 1.91 2.51
N ILE A 71 2.28 2.92 2.52
CA ILE A 71 1.01 2.87 3.26
C ILE A 71 -0.10 2.19 2.43
N HIS A 72 -0.23 2.55 1.15
CA HIS A 72 -1.26 2.00 0.26
C HIS A 72 -0.87 2.18 -1.21
N THR A 73 -1.30 1.25 -2.06
CA THR A 73 -1.23 1.37 -3.52
C THR A 73 -2.63 1.26 -4.11
N ALA A 74 -3.00 2.20 -4.97
CA ALA A 74 -4.25 2.17 -5.71
C ALA A 74 -3.97 2.21 -7.21
N LYS A 75 -4.67 1.40 -7.98
CA LYS A 75 -4.74 1.55 -9.44
C LYS A 75 -5.83 2.57 -9.76
N PRO A 76 -5.55 3.59 -10.59
CA PRO A 76 -6.57 4.55 -10.99
C PRO A 76 -7.69 3.83 -11.74
N VAL A 77 -8.94 4.23 -11.50
CA VAL A 77 -10.10 3.70 -12.25
C VAL A 77 -10.09 4.28 -13.67
N VAL A 78 -9.80 5.57 -13.79
CA VAL A 78 -9.59 6.30 -15.05
C VAL A 78 -8.42 7.25 -14.86
N ALA A 79 -7.55 7.35 -15.86
CA ALA A 79 -6.46 8.32 -15.90
C ALA A 79 -6.34 8.87 -17.32
N HIS A 80 -6.05 10.16 -17.44
CA HIS A 80 -5.85 10.84 -18.71
C HIS A 80 -4.76 11.92 -18.51
N PRO A 81 -3.80 12.08 -19.44
CA PRO A 81 -2.81 13.15 -19.36
C PRO A 81 -3.46 14.54 -19.43
N SER A 82 -2.82 15.58 -18.89
CA SER A 82 -3.33 16.94 -19.14
C SER A 82 -3.20 17.29 -20.63
N LEU A 83 -4.02 18.23 -21.13
CA LEU A 83 -3.89 18.70 -22.51
C LEU A 83 -2.48 19.22 -22.83
N SER A 84 -1.83 19.90 -21.86
CA SER A 84 -0.46 20.40 -22.02
C SER A 84 0.60 19.30 -22.10
N SER A 85 0.29 18.09 -21.63
CA SER A 85 1.24 16.97 -21.59
C SER A 85 0.88 15.82 -22.53
N ILE A 86 -0.25 15.90 -23.25
CA ILE A 86 -0.84 14.82 -24.04
C ILE A 86 0.11 14.20 -25.08
N ASN A 87 1.06 14.99 -25.59
CA ASN A 87 2.06 14.57 -26.57
C ASN A 87 3.46 14.32 -25.97
N THR A 88 3.63 14.52 -24.66
CA THR A 88 4.93 14.44 -23.97
C THR A 88 5.01 13.30 -22.96
N VAL A 89 3.90 12.60 -22.73
CA VAL A 89 3.80 11.42 -21.88
C VAL A 89 3.08 10.31 -22.62
N CYS A 90 3.34 9.06 -22.25
CA CYS A 90 2.54 7.94 -22.71
C CYS A 90 1.11 8.09 -22.19
N TYR A 91 0.12 8.04 -23.08
CA TYR A 91 -1.29 8.22 -22.71
C TYR A 91 -1.76 7.18 -21.68
N PHE A 92 -1.31 5.94 -21.78
CA PHE A 92 -1.72 4.85 -20.88
C PHE A 92 -0.98 4.84 -19.55
N CYS A 93 0.36 4.79 -19.57
CA CYS A 93 1.17 4.60 -18.36
C CYS A 93 1.72 5.91 -17.76
N LEU A 94 1.44 7.05 -18.40
CA LEU A 94 1.85 8.40 -18.00
C LEU A 94 3.38 8.60 -17.87
N LYS A 95 4.17 7.66 -18.37
CA LYS A 95 5.63 7.78 -18.43
C LYS A 95 6.02 8.93 -19.36
N LYS A 96 6.89 9.83 -18.90
CA LYS A 96 7.46 10.90 -19.74
C LYS A 96 8.19 10.31 -20.94
N LEU A 97 7.92 10.86 -22.11
CA LEU A 97 8.57 10.49 -23.36
C LEU A 97 9.69 11.47 -23.67
N ASN A 98 10.74 10.97 -24.32
CA ASN A 98 11.75 11.83 -24.91
C ASN A 98 11.22 12.29 -26.27
N SER A 99 11.32 13.59 -26.55
CA SER A 99 10.52 14.35 -27.54
C SER A 99 10.74 14.00 -29.03
N THR A 100 11.09 12.77 -29.39
CA THR A 100 11.60 12.42 -30.72
C THR A 100 10.63 11.66 -31.63
N GLU A 101 9.45 11.24 -31.14
CA GLU A 101 8.57 10.33 -31.91
C GLU A 101 7.09 10.72 -31.96
N SER A 102 6.72 11.97 -31.63
CA SER A 102 5.34 12.43 -31.86
C SER A 102 5.16 12.87 -33.32
N GLN A 103 5.18 11.92 -34.25
CA GLN A 103 4.84 12.17 -35.65
C GLN A 103 3.31 12.35 -35.76
N GLY A 104 2.82 13.58 -35.70
CA GLY A 104 1.47 13.95 -36.19
C GLY A 104 0.24 13.38 -35.46
N HIS A 105 0.39 12.52 -34.44
CA HIS A 105 -0.72 11.96 -33.67
C HIS A 105 -1.06 12.81 -32.43
N ASN A 106 -2.35 12.91 -32.11
CA ASN A 106 -2.87 13.68 -30.96
C ASN A 106 -2.52 13.11 -29.57
N VAL A 107 -2.01 11.88 -29.53
CA VAL A 107 -1.63 11.15 -28.31
C VAL A 107 -0.37 10.35 -28.60
N ALA A 108 0.46 10.13 -27.57
CA ALA A 108 1.70 9.37 -27.69
C ALA A 108 1.70 8.12 -26.81
N PHE A 109 2.38 7.05 -27.25
CA PHE A 109 2.52 5.80 -26.51
C PHE A 109 4.00 5.38 -26.45
N CYS A 110 4.43 4.78 -25.33
CA CYS A 110 5.81 4.28 -25.21
C CYS A 110 6.02 2.87 -25.78
N SER A 111 4.94 2.18 -26.15
CA SER A 111 4.97 0.84 -26.74
C SER A 111 3.61 0.49 -27.34
N GLN A 112 3.60 -0.44 -28.30
CA GLN A 112 2.37 -1.01 -28.86
C GLN A 112 1.48 -1.65 -27.77
N GLY A 113 2.08 -2.19 -26.71
CA GLY A 113 1.33 -2.69 -25.56
C GLY A 113 0.57 -1.59 -24.83
N CYS A 114 1.15 -0.40 -24.66
CA CYS A 114 0.43 0.73 -24.06
C CYS A 114 -0.67 1.25 -24.97
N GLU A 115 -0.46 1.25 -26.28
CA GLU A 115 -1.48 1.62 -27.26
C GLU A 115 -2.67 0.66 -27.23
N ALA A 116 -2.42 -0.66 -27.26
CA ALA A 116 -3.48 -1.67 -27.26
C ALA A 116 -4.29 -1.72 -25.93
N ASN A 117 -3.67 -1.33 -24.80
CA ASN A 117 -4.34 -1.28 -23.50
C ASN A 117 -4.96 0.09 -23.20
N ALA A 118 -4.64 1.11 -23.99
CA ALA A 118 -5.27 2.40 -23.84
C ALA A 118 -6.72 2.29 -24.32
N MET A 119 -7.65 2.46 -23.40
CA MET A 119 -9.05 2.69 -23.74
C MET A 119 -9.17 4.16 -24.20
N VAL A 120 -8.65 4.46 -25.40
CA VAL A 120 -8.80 5.76 -26.06
C VAL A 120 -10.08 5.75 -26.88
#